data_AF-A0A8S0VTC0-F1
#
_entry.id   AF-A0A8S0VTC0-F1
#
_cell.length_a   1.000
_cell.length_b   1.000
_cell.length_c   1.000
_cell.angle_alpha   90.00
_cell.angle_beta   90.00
_cell.angle_gamma   90.00
#
_symmetry.space_group_name_H-M   'P 1'
#
loop_
_entity.id
_entity.type
_entity.pdbx_description
1 polymer ?
#
loop_
_entity_poly.entity_id
_entity_poly.type
_entity_poly.pdbx_seq_one_letter_code
_entity_poly.pdbx_strand_id
1 'polypeptide(L)'
;MILEPHRLVLRYLSPPVGQLPGMAQVTHRCSNINSPEIYNTTKSGPLDLEQRTELVVCTPIVGGPLEECESPRILVRCLLDCLIGLANSFLKSFPHLDISTRNLLRRLGKERRTAPEPVSRHDPSLCSDEMHFLSDYLNECHALIVDGDIAVRGKERRVPGRDYSGNIPFLPTRVLRLWMNNEPILHTTIDDLQFFPWVLLWIAFRKDPAHPESEASLMALNNDSLRNVSHTKAGLIQEIADRFSMSSLPQSVRVIRDLFNRWIDLSREATEQLFILLEGERFTGNKLNSNLQLQAVFDDALEGMTKKYLKEYMRAAVDFIEKEDVGLELWPEPSA
;
A
#
# COMPACT_ATOMS: atom_id res chain seq x y z
N MET A 1 25.71 -2.46 29.79
CA MET A 1 24.64 -3.47 29.96
C MET A 1 23.68 -3.26 28.82
N ILE A 2 23.84 -4.06 27.77
CA ILE A 2 23.21 -3.89 26.45
C ILE A 2 21.88 -4.66 26.49
N LEU A 3 20.77 -3.97 26.24
CA LEU A 3 19.47 -4.59 26.00
C LEU A 3 19.04 -4.24 24.58
N GLU A 4 18.90 -5.30 23.79
CA GLU A 4 18.48 -5.37 22.40
C GLU A 4 16.94 -5.27 22.24
N PRO A 5 16.42 -5.11 21.00
CA PRO A 5 15.24 -4.31 20.71
C PRO A 5 13.95 -5.15 20.65
N HIS A 6 12.96 -4.80 21.47
CA HIS A 6 11.59 -5.24 21.27
C HIS A 6 10.80 -4.22 20.45
N ARG A 7 10.52 -4.62 19.20
CA ARG A 7 9.21 -4.59 18.53
C ARG A 7 8.41 -3.30 18.66
N LEU A 8 8.39 -2.55 17.56
CA LEU A 8 7.52 -1.41 17.36
C LEU A 8 6.06 -1.89 17.24
N VAL A 9 5.33 -1.83 18.35
CA VAL A 9 3.88 -1.63 18.27
C VAL A 9 3.69 -0.20 17.80
N LEU A 10 3.10 0.01 16.62
CA LEU A 10 2.54 1.31 16.26
C LEU A 10 1.43 1.61 17.27
N ARG A 11 1.80 2.19 18.41
CA ARG A 11 0.88 2.68 19.43
C ARG A 11 0.06 3.78 18.80
N TYR A 12 -1.15 3.45 18.37
CA TYR A 12 -2.24 4.41 18.44
C TYR A 12 -2.52 4.64 19.92
N LEU A 13 -2.42 5.91 20.33
CA LEU A 13 -2.73 6.35 21.69
C LEU A 13 -4.24 6.18 21.91
N SER A 14 -4.67 5.06 22.48
CA SER A 14 -6.00 4.93 23.06
C SER A 14 -6.02 5.61 24.45
N PRO A 15 -7.11 6.31 24.82
CA PRO A 15 -7.27 6.88 26.16
C PRO A 15 -7.42 5.78 27.23
N PRO A 16 -7.20 6.10 28.53
CA PRO A 16 -7.20 5.11 29.59
C PRO A 16 -8.56 4.43 29.76
N VAL A 17 -8.48 3.12 29.92
CA VAL A 17 -9.57 2.14 29.97
C VAL A 17 -10.58 2.48 31.07
N GLY A 18 -11.75 2.96 30.66
CA GLY A 18 -13.02 2.81 31.38
C GLY A 18 -13.83 1.72 30.70
N GLN A 19 -14.31 0.75 31.48
CA GLN A 19 -15.01 -0.48 31.07
C GLN A 19 -15.96 -0.32 29.86
N LEU A 20 -15.71 -1.09 28.79
CA LEU A 20 -16.71 -1.35 27.74
C LEU A 20 -17.06 -2.85 27.74
N PRO A 21 -18.34 -3.21 27.88
CA PRO A 21 -18.81 -4.60 27.77
C PRO A 21 -19.03 -4.98 26.30
N GLY A 22 -18.53 -6.16 25.92
CA GLY A 22 -19.08 -6.99 24.85
C GLY A 22 -19.07 -6.42 23.43
N MET A 23 -17.93 -6.51 22.75
CA MET A 23 -17.77 -6.96 21.35
C MET A 23 -16.36 -6.60 20.88
N ALA A 24 -15.43 -7.52 21.06
CA ALA A 24 -14.14 -7.50 20.37
C ALA A 24 -14.13 -8.68 19.42
N GLN A 25 -13.76 -8.47 18.16
CA GLN A 25 -12.96 -9.42 17.39
C GLN A 25 -12.56 -8.83 16.03
N VAL A 26 -11.31 -8.39 15.95
CA VAL A 26 -10.47 -8.72 14.78
C VAL A 26 -9.36 -9.59 15.35
N THR A 27 -9.30 -10.84 14.93
CA THR A 27 -8.26 -11.78 15.33
C THR A 27 -7.23 -11.82 14.21
N HIS A 28 -6.16 -11.02 14.31
CA HIS A 28 -5.01 -11.23 13.43
C HIS A 28 -4.17 -12.36 14.02
N ARG A 29 -4.03 -13.43 13.25
CA ARG A 29 -3.14 -14.56 13.57
C ARG A 29 -1.77 -14.25 12.99
N CYS A 30 -0.93 -13.55 13.73
CA CYS A 30 0.44 -13.31 13.31
C CYS A 30 1.28 -14.55 13.59
N SER A 31 1.61 -15.31 12.55
CA SER A 31 2.84 -16.10 12.53
C SER A 31 3.94 -15.18 12.00
N ASN A 32 5.02 -14.96 12.77
CA ASN A 32 6.22 -14.35 12.20
C ASN A 32 6.65 -15.17 10.97
N ILE A 33 6.67 -14.54 9.79
CA ILE A 33 7.10 -15.15 8.55
C ILE A 33 8.50 -14.63 8.21
N ASN A 34 9.48 -15.50 8.28
CA ASN A 34 10.51 -15.60 7.25
C ASN A 34 10.36 -17.01 6.68
N SER A 35 10.07 -17.11 5.39
CA SER A 35 9.69 -18.38 4.75
C SER A 35 10.80 -19.43 4.82
N PRO A 36 10.50 -20.70 5.19
CA PRO A 36 11.24 -21.85 4.72
C PRO A 36 10.51 -22.42 3.50
N GLU A 37 10.78 -21.89 2.30
CA GLU A 37 10.65 -22.75 1.13
C GLU A 37 11.76 -23.78 1.20
N ILE A 38 11.37 -25.04 0.99
CA ILE A 38 12.23 -26.21 0.95
C ILE A 38 13.30 -25.97 -0.12
N TYR A 39 14.45 -25.46 0.29
CA TYR A 39 15.65 -25.57 -0.53
C TYR A 39 15.87 -27.06 -0.77
N ASN A 40 15.95 -27.44 -2.04
CA ASN A 40 16.43 -28.75 -2.45
C ASN A 40 17.65 -29.12 -1.60
N THR A 41 17.43 -30.08 -0.70
CA THR A 41 18.38 -30.55 0.30
C THR A 41 19.47 -31.33 -0.39
N THR A 42 20.49 -30.63 -0.88
CA THR A 42 21.81 -31.23 -1.17
C THR A 42 22.90 -30.71 -0.23
N LYS A 43 22.55 -29.86 0.75
CA LYS A 43 23.47 -29.47 1.83
C LYS A 43 23.08 -30.16 3.13
N SER A 44 23.90 -31.14 3.50
CA SER A 44 23.91 -31.85 4.79
C SER A 44 24.30 -30.91 5.95
N GLY A 45 23.43 -29.97 6.27
CA GLY A 45 23.53 -29.15 7.49
C GLY A 45 22.49 -29.60 8.52
N PRO A 46 22.70 -29.32 9.83
CA PRO A 46 21.68 -29.57 10.84
C PRO A 46 20.41 -28.78 10.52
N LEU A 47 19.26 -29.45 10.65
CA LEU A 47 17.95 -28.82 10.53
C LEU A 47 17.78 -27.81 11.67
N ASP A 48 17.79 -26.52 11.35
CA ASP A 48 17.39 -25.47 12.29
C ASP A 48 15.90 -25.65 12.58
N LEU A 49 15.58 -26.10 13.79
CA LEU A 49 14.21 -26.17 14.29
C LEU A 49 13.73 -24.75 14.60
N GLU A 50 12.86 -24.22 13.74
CA GLU A 50 12.25 -22.91 13.92
C GLU A 50 11.26 -22.93 15.11
N GLN A 51 11.53 -22.15 16.14
CA GLN A 51 10.62 -22.00 17.28
C GLN A 51 9.57 -20.91 16.99
N ARG A 52 8.30 -21.32 16.85
CA ARG A 52 7.17 -20.41 16.61
C ARG A 52 6.48 -20.06 17.92
N THR A 53 6.22 -18.78 18.14
CA THR A 53 5.36 -18.30 19.24
C THR A 53 4.09 -17.72 18.63
N GLU A 54 2.92 -18.21 19.06
CA GLU A 54 1.64 -17.64 18.65
C GLU A 54 1.45 -16.28 19.35
N LEU A 55 1.33 -15.22 18.54
CA LEU A 55 1.00 -13.89 19.03
C LEU A 55 -0.42 -13.55 18.59
N VAL A 56 -1.27 -13.22 19.56
CA VAL A 56 -2.62 -12.71 19.30
C VAL A 56 -2.62 -11.22 19.57
N VAL A 57 -2.88 -10.43 18.53
CA VAL A 57 -3.06 -8.98 18.63
C VAL A 57 -4.55 -8.68 18.60
N CYS A 58 -5.09 -8.19 19.73
CA CYS A 58 -6.48 -7.76 19.83
C CYS A 58 -6.56 -6.24 19.68
N THR A 59 -7.35 -5.77 18.72
CA THR A 59 -7.68 -4.35 18.56
C THR A 59 -9.16 -4.12 18.84
N PRO A 60 -9.55 -3.00 19.48
CA PRO A 60 -10.96 -2.64 19.64
C PRO A 60 -11.61 -2.16 18.33
N ILE A 61 -10.82 -1.97 17.27
CA ILE A 61 -11.32 -1.45 15.99
C ILE A 61 -11.91 -2.60 15.18
N VAL A 62 -13.19 -2.45 14.79
CA VAL A 62 -13.86 -3.38 13.87
C VAL A 62 -13.74 -2.86 12.44
N GLY A 63 -13.06 -3.64 11.61
CA GLY A 63 -12.93 -3.41 10.17
C GLY A 63 -13.81 -4.36 9.35
N GLY A 64 -14.22 -3.91 8.18
CA GLY A 64 -14.85 -4.70 7.13
C GLY A 64 -14.09 -4.57 5.80
N PRO A 65 -14.42 -5.40 4.81
CA PRO A 65 -13.79 -5.36 3.49
C PRO A 65 -14.11 -4.04 2.76
N LEU A 66 -13.17 -3.57 1.93
CA LEU A 66 -13.37 -2.39 1.10
C LEU A 66 -14.42 -2.65 -0.01
N GLU A 67 -14.63 -3.89 -0.40
CA GLU A 67 -15.63 -4.34 -1.37
C GLU A 67 -17.07 -4.01 -0.93
N GLU A 68 -17.30 -3.75 0.36
CA GLU A 68 -18.60 -3.31 0.89
C GLU A 68 -18.83 -1.79 0.78
N CYS A 69 -17.87 -1.01 0.26
CA CYS A 69 -18.10 0.42 0.04
C CYS A 69 -19.27 0.61 -0.93
N GLU A 70 -20.26 1.40 -0.53
CA GLU A 70 -21.51 1.62 -1.28
C GLU A 70 -21.31 2.45 -2.55
N SER A 71 -20.23 3.24 -2.62
CA SER A 71 -19.95 4.09 -3.75
C SER A 71 -18.45 4.20 -4.06
N PRO A 72 -18.09 4.59 -5.31
CA PRO A 72 -16.72 4.93 -5.67
C PRO A 72 -16.14 6.02 -4.77
N ARG A 73 -16.93 7.03 -4.40
CA ARG A 73 -16.46 8.13 -3.54
C ARG A 73 -16.09 7.64 -2.13
N ILE A 74 -16.91 6.77 -1.55
CA ILE A 74 -16.62 6.18 -0.23
C ILE A 74 -15.38 5.29 -0.30
N LEU A 75 -15.21 4.52 -1.38
CA LEU A 75 -14.00 3.72 -1.59
C LEU A 75 -12.75 4.61 -1.66
N VAL A 76 -12.77 5.68 -2.47
CA VAL A 76 -11.61 6.58 -2.59
C VAL A 76 -11.36 7.33 -1.29
N ARG A 77 -12.41 7.68 -0.53
CA ARG A 77 -12.28 8.23 0.83
C ARG A 77 -11.54 7.27 1.77
N CYS A 78 -11.87 5.99 1.71
CA CYS A 78 -11.16 4.94 2.47
C CYS A 78 -9.69 4.84 2.03
N LEU A 79 -9.43 4.81 0.72
CA LEU A 79 -8.07 4.75 0.18
C LEU A 79 -7.24 5.99 0.56
N LEU A 80 -7.85 7.18 0.62
CA LEU A 80 -7.22 8.40 1.10
C LEU A 80 -6.76 8.28 2.56
N ASP A 81 -7.59 7.72 3.43
CA ASP A 81 -7.21 7.49 4.83
C ASP A 81 -6.08 6.47 4.97
N CYS A 82 -6.09 5.44 4.11
CA CYS A 82 -4.96 4.51 4.02
C CYS A 82 -3.70 5.21 3.50
N LEU A 83 -3.76 6.08 2.50
CA LEU A 83 -2.62 6.89 2.06
C LEU A 83 -2.07 7.76 3.20
N ILE A 84 -2.93 8.35 4.04
CA ILE A 84 -2.53 9.11 5.23
C ILE A 84 -1.83 8.18 6.25
N GLY A 85 -2.37 6.98 6.45
CA GLY A 85 -1.73 5.93 7.26
C GLY A 85 -0.35 5.55 6.74
N LEU A 86 -0.19 5.40 5.42
CA LEU A 86 1.08 5.11 4.77
C LEU A 86 2.08 6.27 4.96
N ALA A 87 1.63 7.52 4.82
CA ALA A 87 2.47 8.69 5.08
C ALA A 87 2.98 8.71 6.53
N ASN A 88 2.11 8.41 7.51
CA ASN A 88 2.51 8.27 8.91
C ASN A 88 3.51 7.14 9.13
N SER A 89 3.39 6.04 8.37
CA SER A 89 4.34 4.91 8.42
C SER A 89 5.70 5.29 7.83
N PHE A 90 5.69 6.01 6.71
CA PHE A 90 6.88 6.57 6.06
C PHE A 90 7.65 7.52 6.97
N LEU A 91 6.98 8.43 7.67
CA LEU A 91 7.61 9.35 8.64
C LEU A 91 8.31 8.61 9.78
N LYS A 92 7.91 7.35 10.03
CA LYS A 92 8.56 6.46 11.01
C LYS A 92 9.60 5.53 10.37
N SER A 93 9.88 5.66 9.08
CA SER A 93 10.78 4.82 8.29
C SER A 93 10.34 3.35 8.14
N PHE A 94 9.02 3.10 8.09
CA PHE A 94 8.44 1.77 7.90
C PHE A 94 7.55 1.72 6.65
N PRO A 95 8.08 1.40 5.45
CA PRO A 95 7.24 0.96 4.34
C PRO A 95 6.46 -0.31 4.70
N HIS A 96 5.23 -0.44 4.20
CA HIS A 96 4.29 -1.51 4.56
C HIS A 96 4.53 -2.81 3.81
N LEU A 97 4.84 -2.73 2.50
CA LEU A 97 5.19 -3.82 1.59
C LEU A 97 4.10 -4.79 1.16
N ASP A 98 2.91 -4.73 1.75
CA ASP A 98 1.79 -5.63 1.43
C ASP A 98 0.44 -4.95 1.53
N ILE A 99 0.31 -3.85 0.83
CA ILE A 99 -0.99 -3.19 0.68
C ILE A 99 -1.83 -4.02 -0.29
N SER A 100 -2.97 -4.52 0.20
CA SER A 100 -3.91 -5.33 -0.57
C SER A 100 -5.33 -5.16 -0.04
N THR A 101 -6.34 -5.70 -0.74
CA THR A 101 -7.74 -5.62 -0.28
C THR A 101 -7.99 -6.27 1.08
N ARG A 102 -7.10 -7.17 1.53
CA ARG A 102 -7.18 -7.82 2.84
C ARG A 102 -6.55 -7.00 3.96
N ASN A 103 -5.58 -6.16 3.62
CA ASN A 103 -4.80 -5.37 4.59
C ASN A 103 -5.27 -3.92 4.66
N LEU A 104 -6.25 -3.55 3.84
CA LEU A 104 -6.97 -2.29 3.94
C LEU A 104 -8.38 -2.56 4.45
N LEU A 105 -8.70 -2.07 5.64
CA LEU A 105 -9.99 -2.33 6.26
C LEU A 105 -10.83 -1.06 6.31
N ARG A 106 -12.05 -1.13 5.77
CA ARG A 106 -13.09 -0.12 5.97
C ARG A 106 -13.51 -0.16 7.43
N ARG A 107 -13.61 0.99 8.09
CA ARG A 107 -14.12 1.07 9.45
C ARG A 107 -15.64 0.97 9.45
N LEU A 108 -16.19 0.13 10.32
CA LEU A 108 -17.65 0.02 10.50
C LEU A 108 -18.21 1.08 11.45
N GLY A 109 -17.37 1.59 12.36
CA GLY A 109 -17.72 2.70 13.26
C GLY A 109 -17.09 4.01 12.80
N LYS A 110 -17.88 5.10 12.80
CA LYS A 110 -17.36 6.46 12.64
C LYS A 110 -16.57 6.83 13.89
N GLU A 111 -15.25 6.84 13.78
CA GLU A 111 -14.38 7.42 14.81
C GLU A 111 -13.86 8.76 14.29
N ARG A 112 -14.15 9.82 15.04
CA ARG A 112 -13.41 11.07 14.88
C ARG A 112 -11.97 10.75 15.24
N ARG A 113 -11.02 11.10 14.38
CA ARG A 113 -9.62 11.08 14.80
C ARG A 113 -9.59 11.91 16.07
N THR A 114 -9.11 11.32 17.17
CA THR A 114 -9.11 11.98 18.48
C THR A 114 -8.62 13.39 18.24
N ALA A 115 -9.49 14.36 18.56
CA ALA A 115 -9.20 15.76 18.31
C ALA A 115 -7.78 15.95 18.80
N PRO A 116 -6.90 16.47 17.93
CA PRO A 116 -5.50 16.45 18.26
C PRO A 116 -5.37 17.15 19.62
N GLU A 117 -4.58 16.61 20.54
CA GLU A 117 -3.65 17.55 21.15
C GLU A 117 -3.03 18.29 19.97
N PRO A 118 -3.29 19.60 19.84
CA PRO A 118 -3.38 20.32 18.57
C PRO A 118 -2.27 19.84 17.62
N VAL A 119 -2.60 19.35 16.40
CA VAL A 119 -1.65 18.71 15.44
C VAL A 119 -0.40 19.57 15.25
N SER A 120 -0.50 20.85 15.58
CA SER A 120 0.57 21.80 15.91
C SER A 120 1.82 21.27 16.66
N ARG A 121 1.86 20.09 17.26
CA ARG A 121 3.04 19.61 18.00
C ARG A 121 3.66 18.27 17.62
N HIS A 122 3.03 17.43 16.79
CA HIS A 122 3.54 16.07 16.60
C HIS A 122 4.02 15.65 15.22
N ASP A 123 3.69 16.35 14.13
CA ASP A 123 4.51 16.29 12.89
C ASP A 123 4.21 17.46 11.92
N PRO A 124 5.02 18.54 11.92
CA PRO A 124 4.84 19.71 11.05
C PRO A 124 4.84 19.38 9.56
N SER A 125 5.32 18.21 9.15
CA SER A 125 5.47 17.84 7.74
C SER A 125 4.13 17.57 7.03
N LEU A 126 3.14 16.98 7.71
CA LEU A 126 1.79 16.75 7.18
C LEU A 126 0.83 17.93 7.39
N CYS A 127 1.17 18.85 8.30
CA CYS A 127 0.47 20.12 8.52
C CYS A 127 1.17 21.30 7.84
N SER A 128 2.09 21.03 6.89
CA SER A 128 2.67 22.08 6.06
C SER A 128 1.60 22.71 5.17
N ASP A 129 1.80 23.96 4.76
CA ASP A 129 0.94 24.68 3.82
C ASP A 129 0.65 23.86 2.53
N GLU A 130 1.55 22.92 2.19
CA GLU A 130 1.42 22.06 1.01
C GLU A 130 0.29 21.02 1.09
N MET A 131 -0.14 20.62 2.30
CA MET A 131 -1.14 19.58 2.56
C MET A 131 -2.47 20.12 3.09
N HIS A 132 -2.70 21.44 3.04
CA HIS A 132 -3.92 22.08 3.55
C HIS A 132 -5.22 21.53 2.92
N PHE A 133 -5.15 21.03 1.68
CA PHE A 133 -6.27 20.40 0.97
C PHE A 133 -6.80 19.14 1.67
N LEU A 134 -6.07 18.60 2.65
CA LEU A 134 -6.53 17.47 3.46
C LEU A 134 -7.38 17.89 4.66
N SER A 135 -7.47 19.18 4.99
CA SER A 135 -8.04 19.67 6.26
C SER A 135 -9.42 19.08 6.59
N ASP A 136 -10.34 19.04 5.61
CA ASP A 136 -11.68 18.48 5.77
C ASP A 136 -11.69 16.94 5.94
N TYR A 137 -10.61 16.28 5.52
CA TYR A 137 -10.41 14.85 5.53
C TYR A 137 -9.66 14.35 6.78
N LEU A 138 -9.09 15.23 7.59
CA LEU A 138 -8.29 14.85 8.75
C LEU A 138 -9.13 14.55 10.01
N ASN A 139 -10.38 14.97 10.06
CA ASN A 139 -11.20 14.84 11.28
C ASN A 139 -11.82 13.45 11.46
N GLU A 140 -11.98 12.70 10.37
CA GLU A 140 -12.62 11.38 10.38
C GLU A 140 -11.68 10.33 9.79
N CYS A 141 -11.81 9.10 10.28
CA CYS A 141 -11.10 7.94 9.76
C CYS A 141 -12.15 6.90 9.30
N HIS A 142 -12.15 6.62 8.01
CA HIS A 142 -13.05 5.71 7.29
C HIS A 142 -12.38 4.38 6.98
N ALA A 143 -11.05 4.33 6.92
CA ALA A 143 -10.30 3.09 6.74
C ALA A 143 -8.93 3.14 7.39
N LEU A 144 -8.32 1.97 7.54
CA LEU A 144 -7.04 1.77 8.16
C LEU A 144 -6.23 0.69 7.43
N ILE A 145 -4.91 0.80 7.53
CA ILE A 145 -3.97 -0.22 7.08
C ILE A 145 -3.66 -1.14 8.27
N VAL A 146 -3.75 -2.46 8.05
CA VAL A 146 -3.37 -3.51 9.01
C VAL A 146 -2.25 -4.38 8.46
N ASP A 147 -1.77 -5.31 9.29
CA ASP A 147 -0.79 -6.33 8.90
C ASP A 147 0.59 -5.74 8.55
N GLY A 148 1.03 -4.79 9.37
CA GLY A 148 2.37 -4.21 9.29
C GLY A 148 3.46 -5.09 9.92
N ASP A 149 3.24 -6.39 10.09
CA ASP A 149 4.22 -7.32 10.65
C ASP A 149 5.39 -7.59 9.69
N ILE A 150 5.11 -7.51 8.39
CA ILE A 150 6.09 -7.58 7.30
C ILE A 150 6.62 -6.21 6.87
N ALA A 151 6.19 -5.14 7.55
CA ALA A 151 6.77 -3.81 7.35
C ALA A 151 8.25 -3.85 7.72
N VAL A 152 9.11 -3.46 6.78
CA VAL A 152 10.56 -3.43 7.01
C VAL A 152 11.01 -2.04 7.40
N ARG A 153 12.16 -1.96 8.05
CA ARG A 153 12.86 -0.68 8.17
C ARG A 153 13.32 -0.28 6.76
N GLY A 154 12.98 0.92 6.30
CA GLY A 154 13.09 1.35 4.89
C GLY A 154 14.49 1.36 4.24
N LYS A 155 15.53 0.85 4.91
CA LYS A 155 16.92 0.77 4.42
C LYS A 155 17.39 -0.67 4.16
N GLU A 156 16.54 -1.66 4.38
CA GLU A 156 16.90 -3.08 4.23
C GLU A 156 16.63 -3.57 2.80
N ARG A 157 17.65 -4.17 2.16
CA ARG A 157 17.52 -4.86 0.88
C ARG A 157 17.09 -6.30 1.12
N ARG A 158 16.05 -6.74 0.41
CA ARG A 158 15.49 -8.10 0.53
C ARG A 158 15.85 -8.96 -0.67
N VAL A 159 16.05 -10.25 -0.42
CA VAL A 159 16.26 -11.24 -1.47
C VAL A 159 14.91 -11.86 -1.86
N PRO A 160 14.56 -11.90 -3.15
CA PRO A 160 13.30 -12.50 -3.59
C PRO A 160 13.16 -13.98 -3.18
N GLY A 161 11.94 -14.44 -2.89
CA GLY A 161 11.62 -15.83 -2.50
C GLY A 161 11.99 -16.22 -1.06
N ARG A 162 13.06 -15.67 -0.50
CA ARG A 162 13.43 -15.91 0.91
C ARG A 162 12.73 -14.94 1.86
N ASP A 163 12.79 -13.66 1.53
CA ASP A 163 12.37 -12.61 2.42
C ASP A 163 11.03 -12.00 2.00
N TYR A 164 10.57 -12.24 0.78
CA TYR A 164 9.43 -11.50 0.23
C TYR A 164 8.11 -12.28 0.29
N SER A 165 7.12 -11.74 1.01
CA SER A 165 5.79 -12.34 1.25
C SER A 165 4.64 -11.42 0.81
N GLY A 166 4.79 -10.71 -0.31
CA GLY A 166 3.76 -9.79 -0.79
C GLY A 166 2.68 -10.48 -1.66
N ASN A 167 1.50 -9.90 -1.67
CA ASN A 167 0.37 -10.37 -2.47
C ASN A 167 0.59 -10.09 -3.98
N ILE A 168 0.94 -11.14 -4.74
CA ILE A 168 1.36 -11.09 -6.17
C ILE A 168 0.51 -10.14 -7.05
N PRO A 169 -0.83 -10.16 -7.02
CA PRO A 169 -1.67 -9.35 -7.89
C PRO A 169 -1.44 -7.84 -7.71
N PHE A 170 -1.07 -7.42 -6.50
CA PHE A 170 -0.92 -6.01 -6.17
C PHE A 170 0.53 -5.53 -6.31
N LEU A 171 1.50 -6.44 -6.49
CA LEU A 171 2.93 -6.10 -6.53
C LEU A 171 3.27 -4.99 -7.53
N PRO A 172 4.13 -4.04 -7.12
CA PRO A 172 4.61 -3.00 -8.01
C PRO A 172 5.34 -3.59 -9.22
N THR A 173 5.17 -3.03 -10.42
CA THR A 173 5.81 -3.46 -11.67
C THR A 173 7.34 -3.47 -11.54
N ARG A 174 7.91 -2.50 -10.80
CA ARG A 174 9.35 -2.48 -10.49
C ARG A 174 9.78 -3.70 -9.67
N VAL A 175 9.01 -4.03 -8.63
CA VAL A 175 9.23 -5.18 -7.76
C VAL A 175 9.07 -6.48 -8.54
N LEU A 176 8.03 -6.62 -9.36
CA LEU A 176 7.84 -7.77 -10.27
C LEU A 176 9.05 -7.98 -11.17
N ARG A 177 9.56 -6.91 -11.81
CA ARG A 177 10.74 -6.98 -12.68
C ARG A 177 11.99 -7.44 -11.94
N LEU A 178 12.28 -6.83 -10.79
CA LEU A 178 13.46 -7.21 -9.99
C LEU A 178 13.35 -8.63 -9.47
N TRP A 179 12.17 -9.06 -9.03
CA TRP A 179 11.92 -10.42 -8.58
C TRP A 179 12.12 -11.42 -9.73
N MET A 180 11.54 -11.18 -10.91
CA MET A 180 11.74 -12.05 -12.08
C MET A 180 13.22 -12.20 -12.47
N ASN A 181 14.04 -11.18 -12.22
CA ASN A 181 15.47 -11.20 -12.50
C ASN A 181 16.33 -11.71 -11.33
N ASN A 182 15.70 -12.12 -10.22
CA ASN A 182 16.37 -12.51 -8.97
C ASN A 182 17.33 -11.42 -8.45
N GLU A 183 16.96 -10.15 -8.61
CA GLU A 183 17.73 -9.02 -8.13
C GLU A 183 17.33 -8.63 -6.69
N PRO A 184 18.28 -8.18 -5.84
CA PRO A 184 17.96 -7.62 -4.54
C PRO A 184 17.07 -6.39 -4.64
N ILE A 185 16.03 -6.33 -3.80
CA ILE A 185 15.03 -5.27 -3.83
C ILE A 185 15.23 -4.37 -2.62
N LEU A 186 15.55 -3.09 -2.85
CA LEU A 186 15.34 -2.04 -1.86
C LEU A 186 13.88 -1.60 -1.98
N HIS A 187 13.07 -1.95 -1.00
CA HIS A 187 11.68 -1.51 -0.96
C HIS A 187 11.55 -0.13 -0.33
N THR A 188 10.70 0.68 -0.92
CA THR A 188 10.47 2.07 -0.54
C THR A 188 8.97 2.34 -0.47
N THR A 189 8.57 3.42 0.20
CA THR A 189 7.17 3.87 0.19
C THR A 189 6.67 4.21 -1.23
N ILE A 190 7.57 4.53 -2.17
CA ILE A 190 7.20 4.69 -3.59
C ILE A 190 6.64 3.39 -4.17
N ASP A 191 7.18 2.25 -3.77
CA ASP A 191 6.63 0.95 -4.15
C ASP A 191 5.24 0.77 -3.53
N ASP A 192 5.07 1.19 -2.28
CA ASP A 192 3.78 1.09 -1.58
C ASP A 192 2.66 1.90 -2.27
N LEU A 193 3.00 3.04 -2.88
CA LEU A 193 2.04 3.86 -3.62
C LEU A 193 1.42 3.11 -4.81
N GLN A 194 2.19 2.23 -5.48
CA GLN A 194 1.70 1.53 -6.66
C GLN A 194 0.63 0.47 -6.31
N PHE A 195 0.49 0.05 -5.05
CA PHE A 195 -0.58 -0.86 -4.65
C PHE A 195 -1.98 -0.23 -4.77
N PHE A 196 -2.11 1.08 -4.52
CA PHE A 196 -3.40 1.79 -4.50
C PHE A 196 -4.18 1.74 -5.82
N PRO A 197 -3.60 2.05 -7.00
CA PRO A 197 -4.33 1.89 -8.26
C PRO A 197 -4.76 0.45 -8.51
N TRP A 198 -3.95 -0.54 -8.13
CA TRP A 198 -4.32 -1.95 -8.29
C TRP A 198 -5.44 -2.39 -7.35
N VAL A 199 -5.45 -1.91 -6.09
CA VAL A 199 -6.57 -2.12 -5.16
C VAL A 199 -7.86 -1.49 -5.70
N LEU A 200 -7.78 -0.23 -6.17
CA LEU A 200 -8.92 0.49 -6.74
C LEU A 200 -9.51 -0.28 -7.92
N LEU A 201 -8.66 -0.72 -8.86
CA LEU A 201 -9.08 -1.46 -10.04
C LEU A 201 -9.65 -2.84 -9.68
N TRP A 202 -9.02 -3.55 -8.75
CA TRP A 202 -9.50 -4.85 -8.27
C TRP A 202 -10.92 -4.76 -7.72
N ILE A 203 -11.18 -3.78 -6.84
CA ILE A 203 -12.50 -3.58 -6.27
C ILE A 203 -13.50 -3.17 -7.36
N ALA A 204 -13.10 -2.33 -8.32
CA ALA A 204 -13.96 -1.96 -9.44
C ALA A 204 -14.40 -3.19 -10.25
N PHE A 205 -13.50 -4.11 -10.59
CA PHE A 205 -13.89 -5.37 -11.25
C PHE A 205 -14.86 -6.20 -10.40
N ARG A 206 -14.62 -6.29 -9.09
CA ARG A 206 -15.51 -7.02 -8.16
C ARG A 206 -16.92 -6.40 -8.05
N LYS A 207 -17.08 -5.12 -8.40
CA LYS A 207 -18.38 -4.44 -8.41
C LYS A 207 -19.24 -4.73 -9.64
N ASP A 208 -18.66 -5.29 -10.69
CA ASP A 208 -19.39 -5.67 -11.92
C ASP A 208 -19.06 -7.12 -12.31
N PRO A 209 -19.41 -8.12 -11.47
CA PRO A 209 -18.99 -9.51 -11.67
C PRO A 209 -19.67 -10.19 -12.86
N ALA A 210 -20.79 -9.64 -13.35
CA ALA A 210 -21.49 -10.16 -14.52
C ALA A 210 -20.76 -9.82 -15.83
N HIS A 211 -19.95 -8.75 -15.83
CA HIS A 211 -19.19 -8.36 -17.00
C HIS A 211 -18.05 -9.37 -17.28
N PRO A 212 -17.96 -9.96 -18.50
CA PRO A 212 -16.97 -11.01 -18.81
C PRO A 212 -15.52 -10.60 -18.52
N GLU A 213 -15.17 -9.35 -18.84
CA GLU A 213 -13.82 -8.82 -18.59
C GLU A 213 -13.47 -8.70 -17.10
N SER A 214 -14.46 -8.58 -16.20
CA SER A 214 -14.19 -8.46 -14.76
C SER A 214 -13.57 -9.73 -14.21
N GLU A 215 -14.20 -10.89 -14.45
CA GLU A 215 -13.69 -12.17 -13.96
C GLU A 215 -12.40 -12.55 -14.69
N ALA A 216 -12.33 -12.35 -16.01
CA ALA A 216 -11.13 -12.62 -16.80
C ALA A 216 -9.91 -11.81 -16.29
N SER A 217 -10.11 -10.52 -16.02
CA SER A 217 -9.05 -9.64 -15.50
C SER A 217 -8.62 -10.03 -14.09
N LEU A 218 -9.56 -10.36 -13.21
CA LEU A 218 -9.26 -10.80 -11.84
C LEU A 218 -8.49 -12.13 -11.84
N MET A 219 -8.91 -13.10 -12.65
CA MET A 219 -8.19 -14.37 -12.82
C MET A 219 -6.77 -14.15 -13.38
N ALA A 220 -6.63 -13.26 -14.37
CA ALA A 220 -5.34 -12.96 -14.99
C ALA A 220 -4.38 -12.21 -14.04
N LEU A 221 -4.91 -11.38 -13.14
CA LEU A 221 -4.14 -10.71 -12.08
C LEU A 221 -3.78 -11.66 -10.95
N ASN A 222 -4.64 -12.65 -10.64
CA ASN A 222 -4.44 -13.66 -9.61
C ASN A 222 -3.58 -14.86 -10.07
N ASN A 223 -2.68 -14.64 -11.03
CA ASN A 223 -1.84 -15.68 -11.60
C ASN A 223 -0.55 -15.86 -10.77
N ASP A 224 -0.14 -17.10 -10.50
CA ASP A 224 1.10 -17.37 -9.75
C ASP A 224 2.38 -17.00 -10.53
N SER A 225 2.31 -16.85 -11.85
CA SER A 225 3.42 -16.42 -12.68
C SER A 225 3.59 -14.90 -12.64
N LEU A 226 4.68 -14.43 -12.02
CA LEU A 226 5.09 -13.02 -12.01
C LEU A 226 5.12 -12.42 -13.42
N ARG A 227 5.54 -13.22 -14.42
CA ARG A 227 5.57 -12.80 -15.82
C ARG A 227 4.16 -12.54 -16.33
N ASN A 228 3.22 -13.46 -16.10
CA ASN A 228 1.85 -13.31 -16.56
C ASN A 228 1.20 -12.09 -15.91
N VAL A 229 1.35 -11.93 -14.60
CA VAL A 229 0.84 -10.76 -13.86
C VAL A 229 1.42 -9.47 -14.41
N SER A 230 2.73 -9.42 -14.67
CA SER A 230 3.35 -8.24 -15.28
C SER A 230 2.79 -7.92 -16.68
N HIS A 231 2.52 -8.93 -17.52
CA HIS A 231 1.92 -8.71 -18.84
C HIS A 231 0.46 -8.26 -18.72
N THR A 232 -0.32 -8.90 -17.85
CA THR A 232 -1.72 -8.51 -17.56
C THR A 232 -1.80 -7.06 -17.13
N LYS A 233 -0.93 -6.63 -16.20
CA LYS A 233 -0.87 -5.22 -15.75
C LYS A 233 -0.60 -4.26 -16.90
N ALA A 234 0.37 -4.58 -17.76
CA ALA A 234 0.68 -3.75 -18.91
C ALA A 234 -0.50 -3.66 -19.89
N GLY A 235 -1.16 -4.78 -20.15
CA GLY A 235 -2.36 -4.84 -21.00
C GLY A 235 -3.52 -4.01 -20.44
N LEU A 236 -3.83 -4.16 -19.15
CA LEU A 236 -4.88 -3.40 -18.48
C LEU A 236 -4.59 -1.89 -18.46
N ILE A 237 -3.35 -1.48 -18.23
CA ILE A 237 -2.98 -0.05 -18.31
C ILE A 237 -3.25 0.49 -19.70
N GLN A 238 -2.88 -0.25 -20.75
CA GLN A 238 -3.10 0.17 -22.12
C GLN A 238 -4.60 0.23 -22.47
N GLU A 239 -5.36 -0.79 -22.09
CA GLU A 239 -6.79 -0.89 -22.35
C GLU A 239 -7.59 0.21 -21.65
N ILE A 240 -7.30 0.47 -20.37
CA ILE A 240 -7.99 1.49 -19.56
C ILE A 240 -7.61 2.91 -20.00
N ALA A 241 -6.40 3.11 -20.52
CA ALA A 241 -5.98 4.38 -21.11
C ALA A 241 -6.60 4.62 -22.50
N ASP A 242 -6.94 3.56 -23.23
CA ASP A 242 -7.51 3.67 -24.57
C ASP A 242 -8.97 4.15 -24.53
N ARG A 243 -9.20 5.35 -25.07
CA ARG A 243 -10.54 5.95 -25.16
C ARG A 243 -11.46 5.18 -26.09
N PHE A 244 -10.93 4.43 -27.05
CA PHE A 244 -11.72 3.65 -28.01
C PHE A 244 -12.25 2.34 -27.40
N SER A 245 -11.62 1.84 -26.34
CA SER A 245 -12.04 0.64 -25.60
C SER A 245 -13.09 0.93 -24.52
N MET A 246 -13.64 2.14 -24.46
CA MET A 246 -14.54 2.53 -23.37
C MET A 246 -15.80 1.70 -23.27
N SER A 247 -16.33 1.19 -24.39
CA SER A 247 -17.53 0.36 -24.39
C SER A 247 -17.27 -1.08 -23.93
N SER A 248 -16.03 -1.56 -23.95
CA SER A 248 -15.69 -2.92 -23.50
C SER A 248 -15.33 -2.98 -22.02
N LEU A 249 -15.13 -1.84 -21.35
CA LEU A 249 -14.80 -1.81 -19.94
C LEU A 249 -16.05 -1.90 -19.06
N PRO A 250 -15.99 -2.65 -17.95
CA PRO A 250 -17.05 -2.67 -16.94
C PRO A 250 -17.42 -1.25 -16.49
N GLN A 251 -18.70 -1.01 -16.21
CA GLN A 251 -19.17 0.34 -15.88
C GLN A 251 -18.52 0.85 -14.59
N SER A 252 -18.27 -0.02 -13.62
CA SER A 252 -17.52 0.27 -12.39
C SER A 252 -16.09 0.76 -12.66
N VAL A 253 -15.38 0.17 -13.65
CA VAL A 253 -14.02 0.56 -14.04
C VAL A 253 -14.03 1.91 -14.74
N ARG A 254 -15.00 2.15 -15.62
CA ARG A 254 -15.15 3.43 -16.32
C ARG A 254 -15.26 4.62 -15.36
N VAL A 255 -15.97 4.44 -14.25
CA VAL A 255 -16.18 5.50 -13.25
C VAL A 255 -14.89 5.87 -12.52
N ILE A 256 -14.00 4.91 -12.26
CA ILE A 256 -12.73 5.15 -11.56
C ILE A 256 -11.54 5.38 -12.50
N ARG A 257 -11.75 5.28 -13.82
CA ARG A 257 -10.72 5.33 -14.86
C ARG A 257 -9.77 6.51 -14.72
N ASP A 258 -10.32 7.71 -14.59
CA ASP A 258 -9.50 8.93 -14.62
C ASP A 258 -8.55 8.99 -13.41
N LEU A 259 -9.03 8.59 -12.23
CA LEU A 259 -8.19 8.47 -11.03
C LEU A 259 -7.16 7.35 -11.17
N PHE A 260 -7.56 6.18 -11.67
CA PHE A 260 -6.66 5.07 -11.91
C PHE A 260 -5.51 5.48 -12.85
N ASN A 261 -5.81 6.08 -13.99
CA ASN A 261 -4.82 6.55 -14.95
C ASN A 261 -3.90 7.61 -14.33
N ARG A 262 -4.46 8.56 -13.56
CA ARG A 262 -3.65 9.57 -12.85
C ARG A 262 -2.66 8.94 -11.88
N TRP A 263 -3.09 7.97 -11.08
CA TRP A 263 -2.20 7.26 -10.15
C TRP A 263 -1.16 6.40 -10.89
N ILE A 264 -1.51 5.74 -11.98
CA ILE A 264 -0.55 5.00 -12.81
C ILE A 264 0.52 5.92 -13.39
N ASP A 265 0.14 7.10 -13.91
CA ASP A 265 1.08 8.08 -14.42
C ASP A 265 2.04 8.59 -13.34
N LEU A 266 1.52 8.93 -12.16
CA LEU A 266 2.33 9.31 -10.99
C LEU A 266 3.25 8.17 -10.56
N SER A 267 2.78 6.93 -10.59
CA SER A 267 3.57 5.75 -10.26
C SER A 267 4.73 5.54 -11.22
N ARG A 268 4.49 5.73 -12.52
CA ARG A 268 5.53 5.63 -13.56
C ARG A 268 6.59 6.71 -13.37
N GLU A 269 6.19 7.96 -13.20
CA GLU A 269 7.11 9.08 -12.96
C GLU A 269 7.97 8.83 -11.69
N ALA A 270 7.35 8.36 -10.60
CA ALA A 270 8.03 8.04 -9.37
C ALA A 270 9.02 6.87 -9.53
N THR A 271 8.62 5.83 -10.25
CA THR A 271 9.46 4.65 -10.52
C THR A 271 10.67 5.02 -11.36
N GLU A 272 10.51 5.87 -12.37
CA GLU A 272 11.60 6.36 -13.21
C GLU A 272 12.61 7.19 -12.40
N GLN A 273 12.13 8.13 -11.57
CA GLN A 273 13.00 8.92 -10.69
C GLN A 273 13.71 8.05 -9.64
N LEU A 274 13.00 7.10 -9.04
CA LEU A 274 13.59 6.14 -8.10
C LEU A 274 14.68 5.31 -8.79
N PHE A 275 14.47 4.88 -10.03
CA PHE A 275 15.46 4.11 -10.77
C PHE A 275 16.75 4.91 -10.98
N ILE A 276 16.65 6.17 -11.43
CA ILE A 276 17.80 7.07 -11.61
C ILE A 276 18.54 7.26 -10.27
N LEU A 277 17.79 7.46 -9.17
CA LEU A 277 18.35 7.64 -7.84
C LEU A 277 19.13 6.40 -7.35
N LEU A 278 18.57 5.20 -7.57
CA LEU A 278 19.20 3.92 -7.18
C LEU A 278 20.40 3.56 -8.06
N GLU A 279 20.39 3.90 -9.35
CA GLU A 279 21.56 3.72 -10.20
C GLU A 279 22.72 4.60 -9.72
N GLY A 280 22.44 5.87 -9.39
CA GLY A 280 23.43 6.77 -8.80
C GLY A 280 24.07 6.21 -7.51
N GLU A 281 23.27 5.59 -6.64
CA GLU A 281 23.74 4.90 -5.44
C GLU A 281 24.72 3.76 -5.78
N ARG A 282 24.38 2.90 -6.74
CA ARG A 282 25.24 1.76 -7.17
C ARG A 282 26.59 2.21 -7.71
N PHE A 283 26.66 3.30 -8.48
CA PHE A 283 27.93 3.83 -9.01
C PHE A 283 28.84 4.43 -7.93
N THR A 284 28.26 5.02 -6.88
CA THR A 284 29.03 5.63 -5.78
C THR A 284 29.51 4.61 -4.75
N GLY A 285 28.77 3.52 -4.55
CA GLY A 285 29.09 2.45 -3.59
C GLY A 285 30.36 1.65 -3.89
N ASN A 286 30.84 1.59 -5.13
CA ASN A 286 32.09 0.87 -5.45
C ASN A 286 33.38 1.60 -5.00
N LYS A 287 33.27 2.79 -4.39
CA LYS A 287 34.37 3.53 -3.75
C LYS A 287 34.13 3.61 -2.23
N LEU A 288 33.88 2.47 -1.60
CA LEU A 288 33.49 2.39 -0.19
C LEU A 288 34.71 2.58 0.75
N ASN A 289 34.79 3.76 1.38
CA ASN A 289 35.33 3.95 2.74
C ASN A 289 35.10 5.37 3.30
N SER A 290 34.56 6.30 2.51
CA SER A 290 34.25 7.64 3.00
C SER A 290 33.07 8.23 2.25
N ASN A 291 31.85 8.15 2.77
CA ASN A 291 30.86 9.24 2.62
C ASN A 291 29.52 8.93 3.29
N LEU A 292 29.45 9.13 4.60
CA LEU A 292 28.18 9.40 5.31
C LEU A 292 27.39 10.54 4.62
N GLN A 293 28.08 11.48 3.98
CA GLN A 293 27.48 12.58 3.23
C GLN A 293 26.73 12.13 1.98
N LEU A 294 27.22 11.12 1.24
CA LEU A 294 26.52 10.63 0.04
C LEU A 294 25.25 9.86 0.42
N GLN A 295 25.30 9.09 1.51
CA GLN A 295 24.11 8.42 2.03
C GLN A 295 23.06 9.44 2.50
N ALA A 296 23.47 10.51 3.17
CA ALA A 296 22.55 11.57 3.58
C ALA A 296 21.89 12.25 2.37
N VAL A 297 22.67 12.55 1.32
CA VAL A 297 22.12 13.14 0.08
C VAL A 297 21.12 12.19 -0.60
N PHE A 298 21.40 10.89 -0.64
CA PHE A 298 20.48 9.89 -1.16
C PHE A 298 19.19 9.82 -0.31
N ASP A 299 19.33 9.74 1.02
CA ASP A 299 18.21 9.67 1.96
C ASP A 299 17.32 10.91 1.83
N ASP A 300 17.90 12.10 1.78
CA ASP A 300 17.19 13.38 1.60
C ASP A 300 16.45 13.43 0.25
N ALA A 301 17.09 12.96 -0.82
CA ALA A 301 16.47 12.90 -2.15
C ALA A 301 15.30 11.90 -2.20
N LEU A 302 15.47 10.72 -1.59
CA LEU A 302 14.41 9.71 -1.48
C LEU A 302 13.25 10.21 -0.62
N GLU A 303 13.54 10.90 0.48
CA GLU A 303 12.54 11.52 1.34
C GLU A 303 11.75 12.60 0.60
N GLY A 304 12.43 13.54 -0.07
CA GLY A 304 11.80 14.58 -0.86
C GLY A 304 10.91 14.02 -1.98
N MET A 305 11.39 13.01 -2.69
CA MET A 305 10.63 12.31 -3.71
C MET A 305 9.39 11.62 -3.12
N THR A 306 9.53 10.93 -2.00
CA THR A 306 8.43 10.22 -1.34
C THR A 306 7.34 11.19 -0.87
N LYS A 307 7.72 12.31 -0.24
CA LYS A 307 6.77 13.36 0.16
C LYS A 307 6.03 13.94 -1.03
N LYS A 308 6.74 14.23 -2.13
CA LYS A 308 6.12 14.71 -3.38
C LYS A 308 5.03 13.75 -3.86
N TYR A 309 5.32 12.47 -4.02
CA TYR A 309 4.34 11.55 -4.61
C TYR A 309 3.21 11.16 -3.65
N LEU A 310 3.45 11.09 -2.33
CA LEU A 310 2.36 10.97 -1.35
C LEU A 310 1.37 12.12 -1.50
N LYS A 311 1.87 13.37 -1.58
CA LYS A 311 1.04 14.56 -1.80
C LYS A 311 0.22 14.47 -3.08
N GLU A 312 0.85 14.14 -4.20
CA GLU A 312 0.18 14.07 -5.50
C GLU A 312 -0.88 12.95 -5.55
N TYR A 313 -0.63 11.80 -4.92
CA TYR A 313 -1.60 10.72 -4.81
C TYR A 313 -2.82 11.14 -3.98
N MET A 314 -2.58 11.75 -2.82
CA MET A 314 -3.64 12.25 -1.95
C MET A 314 -4.44 13.36 -2.61
N ARG A 315 -3.79 14.28 -3.33
CA ARG A 315 -4.47 15.34 -4.07
C ARG A 315 -5.38 14.78 -5.16
N ALA A 316 -4.89 13.84 -5.96
CA ALA A 316 -5.72 13.16 -6.96
C ALA A 316 -6.93 12.45 -6.34
N ALA A 317 -6.79 11.88 -5.15
CA ALA A 317 -7.93 11.29 -4.42
C ALA A 317 -8.95 12.34 -3.97
N VAL A 318 -8.49 13.46 -3.42
CA VAL A 318 -9.36 14.59 -3.02
C VAL A 318 -10.09 15.17 -4.23
N ASP A 319 -9.37 15.45 -5.32
CA ASP A 319 -9.95 15.95 -6.57
C ASP A 319 -11.05 15.00 -7.10
N PHE A 320 -10.85 13.69 -6.98
CA PHE A 320 -11.87 12.69 -7.34
C PHE A 320 -13.08 12.72 -6.40
N ILE A 321 -12.85 12.86 -5.09
CA ILE A 321 -13.93 12.89 -4.10
C ILE A 321 -14.80 14.14 -4.27
N GLU A 322 -14.18 15.29 -4.50
CA GLU A 322 -14.84 16.60 -4.62
C GLU A 322 -15.49 16.81 -5.99
N LYS A 323 -15.21 15.95 -6.98
CA LYS A 323 -15.81 16.04 -8.30
C LYS A 323 -17.35 16.00 -8.20
N GLU A 324 -17.99 17.06 -8.72
CA GLU A 324 -19.43 17.15 -8.90
C GLU A 324 -19.88 16.23 -10.03
N ASP A 325 -19.96 14.94 -9.74
CA ASP A 325 -20.36 13.90 -10.68
C ASP A 325 -21.33 12.93 -9.98
N VAL A 326 -22.59 12.95 -10.41
CA VAL A 326 -23.66 12.13 -9.83
C VAL A 326 -23.36 10.63 -9.97
N GLY A 327 -22.55 10.24 -10.96
CA GLY A 327 -22.09 8.86 -11.15
C GLY A 327 -21.17 8.33 -10.05
N LEU A 328 -20.78 9.16 -9.07
CA LEU A 328 -19.92 8.79 -7.95
C LEU A 328 -20.68 8.48 -6.65
N GLU A 329 -21.99 8.73 -6.60
CA GLU A 329 -22.80 8.54 -5.39
C GLU A 329 -23.12 7.07 -5.11
N LEU A 330 -23.19 6.25 -6.14
CA LEU A 330 -23.45 4.82 -6.06
C LEU A 330 -22.60 4.10 -7.10
N TRP A 331 -22.27 2.84 -6.83
CA TRP A 331 -21.77 1.99 -7.90
C TRP A 331 -22.85 1.87 -8.98
N PRO A 332 -22.46 1.93 -10.27
CA PRO A 332 -23.37 1.63 -11.36
C PRO A 332 -23.95 0.23 -11.19
N GLU A 333 -25.21 0.04 -11.57
CA GLU A 333 -25.80 -1.30 -11.62
C GLU A 333 -24.94 -2.21 -12.53
N PRO A 334 -24.68 -3.46 -12.12
CA PRO A 334 -23.95 -4.41 -12.94
C PRO A 334 -24.58 -4.52 -14.33
N SER A 335 -23.74 -4.68 -15.35
CA SER A 335 -24.24 -4.87 -16.72
C SER A 335 -25.03 -6.19 -16.77
N ALA A 336 -26.29 -6.13 -17.23
CA ALA A 336 -27.20 -7.28 -17.27
C ALA A 336 -26.80 -8.36 -18.27
#